data_AF-A0A1H7J0J2-F1
#
_entry.id   AF-A0A1H7J0J2-F1
#
_cell.length_a   1.000
_cell.length_b   1.000
_cell.length_c   1.000
_cell.angle_alpha   90.00
_cell.angle_beta   90.00
_cell.angle_gamma   90.00
#
_symmetry.space_group_name_H-M   'P 1'
#
loop_
_entity.id
_entity.type
_entity.pdbx_description
1 polymer ?
#
loop_
_entity_poly.entity_id
_entity_poly.type
_entity_poly.pdbx_seq_one_letter_code
_entity_poly.pdbx_strand_id
1 'polypeptide(L)'
;MKSMYEILMAAPPALVTRCKIAMVEIAHGHWAAAALTLENAIYEAEPGEWALDCMQMRDFCLLMDKVKYQGLEGLGKLARTKADRLFVIEMEA
;
A
#
# COMPACT_ATOMS: atom_id res chain seq x y z
N MET A 1 -15.43 3.02 -4.03
CA MET A 1 -14.46 3.19 -2.94
C MET A 1 -14.22 4.67 -2.76
N LYS A 2 -14.38 5.19 -1.54
CA LYS A 2 -14.07 6.59 -1.21
C LYS A 2 -12.55 6.81 -1.23
N SER A 3 -12.14 8.05 -1.48
CA SER A 3 -10.75 8.48 -1.31
C SER A 3 -10.38 8.54 0.18
N MET A 4 -9.08 8.46 0.47
CA MET A 4 -8.59 8.59 1.85
C MET A 4 -8.96 9.95 2.48
N TYR A 5 -9.08 10.99 1.66
CA TYR A 5 -9.52 12.31 2.13
C TYR A 5 -10.99 12.32 2.54
N GLU A 6 -11.88 11.73 1.74
CA GLU A 6 -13.29 11.59 2.10
C GLU A 6 -13.47 10.74 3.38
N ILE A 7 -12.69 9.67 3.54
CA ILE A 7 -12.67 8.85 4.75
C ILE A 7 -12.23 9.67 5.96
N LEU A 8 -11.19 10.50 5.82
CA LEU A 8 -10.72 11.39 6.88
C LEU A 8 -11.78 12.43 7.28
N MET A 9 -12.48 13.03 6.31
CA MET A 9 -13.50 14.04 6.58
C MET A 9 -14.74 13.48 7.30
N ALA A 10 -15.00 12.18 7.15
CA ALA A 10 -16.07 11.47 7.84
C ALA A 10 -15.61 10.75 9.12
N ALA A 11 -14.34 10.90 9.52
CA ALA A 11 -13.78 10.14 10.64
C ALA A 11 -14.33 10.61 12.00
N PRO A 12 -14.63 9.67 12.91
CA PRO A 12 -14.89 10.00 14.31
C PRO A 12 -13.71 10.79 14.91
N PRO A 13 -13.95 11.78 15.80
CA PRO A 13 -12.89 12.63 16.34
C PRO A 13 -11.70 11.86 16.94
N ALA A 14 -11.96 10.74 17.61
CA ALA A 14 -10.94 9.89 18.21
C ALA A 14 -10.00 9.22 17.18
N LEU A 15 -10.44 9.08 15.93
CA LEU A 15 -9.73 8.34 14.87
C LEU A 15 -9.10 9.25 13.82
N VAL A 16 -9.37 10.56 13.86
CA VAL A 16 -8.83 11.57 12.93
C VAL A 16 -7.30 11.47 12.81
N THR A 17 -6.60 11.32 13.94
CA THR A 17 -5.14 11.22 13.95
C THR A 17 -4.66 9.97 13.20
N ARG A 18 -5.29 8.81 13.40
CA ARG A 18 -4.94 7.58 12.67
C ARG A 18 -5.18 7.73 11.17
N CYS A 19 -6.29 8.34 10.76
CA CYS A 19 -6.56 8.60 9.35
C CYS A 19 -5.55 9.54 8.70
N LYS A 20 -5.06 10.55 9.43
CA LYS A 20 -3.99 11.42 8.93
C LYS A 20 -2.68 10.64 8.74
N ILE A 21 -2.34 9.75 9.68
CA ILE A 21 -1.17 8.88 9.57
C ILE A 21 -1.29 7.98 8.34
N ALA A 22 -2.41 7.26 8.19
CA ALA A 22 -2.66 6.40 7.04
C ALA A 22 -2.58 7.16 5.71
N MET A 23 -3.10 8.39 5.65
CA MET A 23 -3.00 9.25 4.47
C MET A 23 -1.55 9.59 4.09
N VAL A 24 -0.70 9.89 5.08
CA VAL A 24 0.73 10.14 4.85
C VAL A 24 1.45 8.88 4.40
N GLU A 25 1.17 7.73 5.02
CA GLU A 25 1.74 6.43 4.64
C GLU A 25 1.38 6.06 3.20
N ILE A 26 0.13 6.28 2.79
CA ILE A 26 -0.34 6.13 1.41
C ILE A 26 0.43 7.06 0.47
N ALA A 27 0.56 8.34 0.81
CA ALA A 27 1.27 9.31 -0.02
C ALA A 27 2.75 8.95 -0.24
N HIS A 28 3.38 8.28 0.74
CA HIS A 28 4.77 7.81 0.63
C HIS A 28 4.89 6.41 0.01
N GLY A 29 3.78 5.75 -0.34
CA GLY A 29 3.78 4.39 -0.88
C GLY A 29 4.18 3.31 0.14
N HIS A 30 3.98 3.59 1.42
CA HIS A 30 4.14 2.64 2.53
C HIS A 30 2.86 1.82 2.72
N TRP A 31 2.51 1.05 1.69
CA TRP A 31 1.21 0.37 1.58
C TRP A 31 0.90 -0.59 2.74
N ALA A 32 1.84 -1.43 3.15
CA ALA A 32 1.66 -2.34 4.28
C ALA A 32 1.44 -1.59 5.61
N ALA A 33 2.15 -0.49 5.84
CA ALA A 33 1.99 0.33 7.04
C ALA A 33 0.62 1.01 7.06
N ALA A 34 0.20 1.59 5.93
CA ALA A 34 -1.12 2.18 5.77
C ALA A 34 -2.25 1.17 6.04
N ALA A 35 -2.13 -0.06 5.53
CA ALA A 35 -3.10 -1.12 5.78
C ALA A 35 -3.20 -1.44 7.27
N LEU A 36 -2.06 -1.60 7.96
CA LEU A 36 -2.04 -1.87 9.40
C LEU A 36 -2.64 -0.71 10.21
N THR A 37 -2.32 0.54 9.86
CA THR A 37 -2.88 1.73 10.51
C THR A 37 -4.41 1.78 10.37
N LEU A 38 -4.92 1.47 9.18
CA LEU A 38 -6.36 1.41 8.92
C LEU A 38 -7.04 0.25 9.66
N GLU A 39 -6.41 -0.92 9.72
CA GLU A 39 -6.90 -2.08 10.48
C GLU A 39 -7.07 -1.77 11.96
N ASN A 40 -6.08 -1.12 12.57
CA ASN A 40 -6.16 -0.65 13.95
C ASN A 40 -7.30 0.38 14.13
N ALA A 41 -7.45 1.31 13.18
CA ALA A 41 -8.51 2.31 13.23
C ALA A 41 -9.91 1.68 13.14
N ILE A 42 -10.07 0.62 12.34
CA ILE A 42 -11.32 -0.14 12.22
C ILE A 42 -11.64 -0.87 13.54
N TYR A 43 -10.64 -1.49 14.17
CA TYR A 43 -10.83 -2.24 15.42
C TYR A 43 -11.20 -1.32 16.61
N GLU A 44 -10.68 -0.09 16.61
CA GLU A 44 -10.97 0.92 17.63
C GLU A 44 -12.29 1.68 17.38
N ALA A 45 -12.90 1.52 16.20
CA ALA A 45 -14.12 2.20 15.83
C ALA A 45 -15.37 1.43 16.24
N GLU A 46 -16.46 2.17 16.49
CA GLU A 46 -17.78 1.55 16.48
C GLU A 46 -18.13 1.07 15.06
N PRO A 47 -18.82 -0.08 14.92
CA PRO A 47 -19.27 -0.57 13.62
C PRO A 47 -20.16 0.45 12.89
N GLY A 48 -19.90 0.69 11.61
CA GLY A 48 -20.69 1.62 10.80
C GLY A 48 -20.15 1.80 9.38
N GLU A 49 -20.80 2.66 8.61
CA GLU A 49 -20.43 2.92 7.20
C GLU A 49 -18.98 3.37 7.05
N TRP A 50 -18.51 4.21 7.98
CA TRP A 50 -17.12 4.68 7.98
C TRP A 50 -16.11 3.54 8.16
N ALA A 51 -16.42 2.56 9.02
CA ALA A 51 -15.55 1.40 9.24
C ALA A 51 -15.48 0.52 7.99
N LEU A 52 -16.59 0.38 7.25
CA LEU A 52 -16.62 -0.33 5.98
C LEU A 52 -15.78 0.38 4.91
N ASP A 53 -15.87 1.71 4.82
CA ASP A 53 -15.03 2.49 3.90
C ASP A 53 -13.53 2.33 4.25
N CYS A 54 -13.18 2.31 5.54
CA CYS A 54 -11.82 2.02 5.99
C CYS A 54 -11.38 0.61 5.63
N MET A 55 -12.25 -0.40 5.76
CA MET A 55 -11.94 -1.78 5.36
C MET A 55 -11.62 -1.87 3.86
N GLN A 56 -12.42 -1.20 3.01
CA GLN A 56 -12.17 -1.15 1.56
C GLN A 56 -10.81 -0.49 1.24
N MET A 57 -10.48 0.62 1.93
CA MET A 57 -9.20 1.29 1.74
C MET A 57 -8.02 0.45 2.25
N ARG A 58 -8.18 -0.28 3.36
CA ARG A 58 -7.18 -1.24 3.87
C ARG A 58 -6.91 -2.31 2.82
N ASP A 59 -7.95 -2.92 2.27
CA ASP A 59 -7.83 -4.00 1.28
C ASP A 59 -7.15 -3.49 0.00
N PHE A 60 -7.45 -2.26 -0.41
CA PHE A 60 -6.74 -1.58 -1.48
C PHE A 60 -5.24 -1.41 -1.18
N CYS A 61 -4.89 -0.99 0.04
CA CYS A 61 -3.49 -0.87 0.44
C CYS A 61 -2.76 -2.22 0.41
N LEU A 62 -3.39 -3.31 0.87
CA LEU A 62 -2.82 -4.66 0.78
C LEU A 62 -2.61 -5.10 -0.68
N LEU A 63 -3.54 -4.78 -1.57
CA LEU A 63 -3.40 -5.06 -3.00
C LEU A 63 -2.21 -4.28 -3.60
N MET A 64 -2.08 -2.99 -3.28
CA MET A 64 -0.99 -2.15 -3.76
C MET A 64 0.37 -2.62 -3.26
N ASP A 65 0.44 -3.09 -2.01
CA ASP A 65 1.65 -3.70 -1.47
C ASP A 65 2.07 -4.94 -2.28
N LYS A 66 1.11 -5.82 -2.59
CA LYS A 66 1.35 -6.99 -3.44
C LYS A 66 1.82 -6.60 -4.85
N VAL A 67 1.19 -5.60 -5.47
CA VAL A 67 1.60 -5.10 -6.79
C VAL A 67 3.01 -4.54 -6.74
N LYS A 68 3.38 -3.78 -5.70
CA LYS A 68 4.74 -3.28 -5.49
C LYS A 68 5.75 -4.42 -5.42
N TYR A 69 5.48 -5.46 -4.62
CA TYR A 69 6.36 -6.63 -4.53
C TYR A 69 6.52 -7.36 -5.86
N GLN A 70 5.42 -7.60 -6.59
CA GLN A 70 5.46 -8.27 -7.90
C GLN A 70 6.22 -7.45 -8.95
N GLY A 71 6.04 -6.12 -8.96
CA GLY A 71 6.80 -5.22 -9.82
C GLY A 71 8.31 -5.30 -9.55
N LEU A 72 8.71 -5.31 -8.28
CA LEU A 72 10.11 -5.45 -7.87
C LEU A 72 10.69 -6.81 -8.30
N GLU A 73 9.93 -7.89 -8.15
CA GLU A 73 10.36 -9.22 -8.60
C GLU A 73 10.56 -9.26 -10.12
N GLY A 74 9.66 -8.65 -10.89
CA GLY A 74 9.77 -8.51 -12.34
C GLY A 74 11.03 -7.73 -12.77
N LEU A 75 11.33 -6.62 -12.09
CA LEU A 75 12.55 -5.84 -12.32
C LEU A 75 13.82 -6.65 -11.97
N GLY A 76 13.80 -7.42 -10.89
CA GLY A 76 14.90 -8.30 -10.51
C GLY A 76 15.18 -9.38 -11.56
N LYS A 77 14.12 -9.98 -12.14
CA LYS A 77 14.25 -10.95 -13.24
C LYS A 77 14.82 -10.28 -14.50
N LEU A 78 14.35 -9.09 -14.86
CA LEU A 78 14.87 -8.34 -16.00
C LEU A 78 16.35 -8.00 -15.84
N ALA A 79 16.76 -7.56 -14.64
CA ALA A 79 18.15 -7.25 -14.33
C ALA A 79 19.06 -8.47 -14.47
N ARG A 80 18.64 -9.64 -13.97
CA ARG A 80 19.39 -10.90 -14.13
C ARG A 80 19.53 -11.30 -15.59
N THR A 81 18.44 -11.32 -16.34
CA THR A 81 18.47 -11.65 -17.78
C THR A 81 19.35 -10.68 -18.58
N LYS A 82 19.43 -9.41 -18.19
CA LYS A 82 20.32 -8.43 -18.82
C LYS A 82 21.78 -8.70 -18.48
N ALA A 83 22.10 -9.03 -17.23
CA ALA A 83 23.44 -9.42 -16.81
C ALA A 83 23.90 -10.68 -17.54
N ASP A 84 23.07 -11.72 -17.61
CA ASP A 84 23.39 -12.98 -18.31
C ASP A 84 23.72 -12.73 -19.79
N ARG A 85 22.99 -11.84 -20.46
CA ARG A 85 23.31 -11.46 -21.85
C ARG A 85 24.63 -10.70 -21.99
N LEU A 86 24.99 -9.86 -21.02
CA LEU A 86 26.27 -9.15 -21.02
C LEU A 86 27.45 -10.12 -20.85
N PHE A 87 27.32 -11.12 -19.97
CA PHE A 87 28.34 -12.15 -19.78
C PHE A 87 28.58 -13.00 -21.04
N VAL A 88 27.52 -13.31 -21.80
CA VAL A 88 27.67 -14.06 -23.07
C VAL A 88 28.45 -13.25 -24.10
N ILE A 89 28.25 -11.93 -24.18
CA ILE A 89 28.93 -11.07 -25.15
C ILE A 89 30.42 -10.89 -24.80
N GLU A 90 30.78 -10.81 -23.52
CA GLU A 90 32.19 -10.70 -23.09
C GLU A 90 32.98 -12.00 -23.25
N MET A 91 32.32 -13.17 -23.32
CA MET A 91 32.99 -14.46 -23.55
C MET A 91 33.22 -14.77 -25.04
N GLU A 92 32.59 -14.04 -25.96
CA GLU A 92 32.74 -14.20 -27.42
C GLU A 92 33.70 -13.16 -28.07
N ALA A 93 34.28 -12.25 -27.28
CA ALA A 93 35.24 -11.22 -27.72
C ALA A 93 36.69 -11.58 -27.35
#